data_AF-A0A660M528-F1
#
_entry.id   AF-A0A660M528-F1
#
_cell.length_a   1.000
_cell.length_b   1.000
_cell.length_c   1.000
_cell.angle_alpha   90.00
_cell.angle_beta   90.00
_cell.angle_gamma   90.00
#
_symmetry.space_group_name_H-M   'P 1'
#
loop_
_entity.id
_entity.type
_entity.pdbx_description
1 polymer ?
#
loop_
_entity_poly.entity_id
_entity_poly.type
_entity_poly.pdbx_seq_one_letter_code
_entity_poly.pdbx_strand_id
1 'polypeptide(L)'
;MSNFPVVRVERVDVRNESVSKIDVWARIKNDSDRQVKVVSWEYLGSMRNESHTLNPGNTVDVMLYSGAPKNYPDQMYIRYEAEHDGGRHYFLARHQAKFDERYNNDTKWYRPSDWMEFQRVDRGN
;
A
#
# COMPACT_ATOMS: atom_id res chain seq x y z
N MET A 1 -1.39 -18.43 -17.64
CA MET A 1 -0.55 -17.56 -16.79
C MET A 1 -1.27 -17.44 -15.47
N SER A 2 -0.65 -17.84 -14.35
CA SER A 2 -1.28 -17.67 -13.04
C SER A 2 -1.37 -16.17 -12.75
N ASN A 3 -2.59 -15.62 -12.76
CA ASN A 3 -2.83 -14.21 -12.53
C ASN A 3 -2.80 -13.98 -11.01
N PHE A 4 -1.70 -13.45 -10.49
CA PHE A 4 -1.60 -13.06 -9.09
C PHE A 4 -2.67 -12.00 -8.79
N PRO A 5 -3.35 -12.06 -7.63
CA PRO A 5 -4.23 -10.97 -7.24
C PRO A 5 -3.38 -9.72 -7.01
N VAL A 6 -3.64 -8.67 -7.78
CA VAL A 6 -2.87 -7.41 -7.77
C VAL A 6 -3.54 -6.40 -6.84
N VAL A 7 -2.77 -5.90 -5.87
CA VAL A 7 -3.08 -4.70 -5.10
C VAL A 7 -2.09 -3.62 -5.51
N ARG A 8 -2.59 -2.42 -5.82
CA ARG A 8 -1.79 -1.31 -6.35
C ARG A 8 -1.93 -0.09 -5.45
N VAL A 9 -0.81 0.58 -5.18
CA VAL A 9 -0.81 1.93 -4.60
C VAL A 9 -0.94 2.93 -5.74
N GLU A 10 -2.04 3.68 -5.81
CA GLU A 10 -2.28 4.66 -6.87
C GLU A 10 -1.65 6.02 -6.56
N ARG A 11 -1.57 6.36 -5.27
CA ARG A 11 -1.16 7.67 -4.78
C ARG A 11 -0.70 7.58 -3.33
N VAL A 12 0.33 8.36 -2.99
CA VAL A 12 0.75 8.59 -1.60
C VAL A 12 0.70 10.09 -1.33
N ASP A 13 -0.06 10.50 -0.32
CA ASP A 13 -0.17 11.89 0.12
C ASP A 13 0.64 12.11 1.38
N VAL A 14 1.45 13.17 1.42
CA VAL A 14 2.16 13.58 2.64
C VAL A 14 1.60 14.93 3.08
N ARG A 15 0.91 14.92 4.21
CA ARG A 15 0.31 16.09 4.83
C ARG A 15 1.22 16.58 5.96
N ASN A 16 1.54 17.86 5.93
CA ASN A 16 2.30 18.49 7.00
C ASN A 16 1.31 19.00 8.05
N GLU A 17 1.28 18.34 9.20
CA GLU A 17 0.46 18.78 10.35
C GLU A 17 1.19 19.89 11.12
N SER A 18 2.52 19.80 11.21
CA SER A 18 3.39 20.84 11.76
C SER A 18 4.82 20.68 11.25
N VAL A 19 5.73 21.59 11.63
CA VAL A 19 7.17 21.46 11.35
C VAL A 19 7.79 20.17 11.89
N SER A 20 7.16 19.54 12.90
CA SER A 20 7.66 18.34 13.57
C SER A 20 6.76 17.12 13.38
N LYS A 21 5.71 17.21 12.56
CA LYS A 21 4.75 16.11 12.36
C LYS A 21 4.23 16.06 10.93
N ILE A 22 4.31 14.87 10.35
CA ILE A 22 3.69 14.53 9.06
C ILE A 22 2.70 13.37 9.22
N ASP A 23 1.66 13.39 8.42
CA ASP A 23 0.75 12.28 8.20
C ASP A 23 0.90 11.81 6.75
N VAL A 24 1.10 10.50 6.56
CA VAL A 24 1.23 9.88 5.25
C VAL A 24 0.02 9.00 4.98
N TRP A 25 -0.66 9.28 3.89
CA TRP A 25 -1.83 8.54 3.42
C TRP A 25 -1.52 7.85 2.10
N ALA A 26 -2.15 6.71 1.84
CA ALA A 26 -2.06 6.03 0.56
C ALA A 26 -3.44 5.61 0.06
N ARG A 27 -3.62 5.74 -1.25
CA ARG A 27 -4.77 5.26 -1.99
C ARG A 27 -4.44 3.90 -2.58
N ILE A 28 -5.06 2.85 -2.05
CA ILE A 28 -4.81 1.45 -2.42
C ILE A 28 -5.98 0.91 -3.21
N LYS A 29 -5.74 0.46 -4.43
CA LYS A 29 -6.74 -0.16 -5.32
C LYS A 29 -6.53 -1.66 -5.40
N ASN A 30 -7.62 -2.41 -5.34
CA ASN A 30 -7.66 -3.78 -5.78
C ASN A 30 -7.79 -3.81 -7.32
N ASP A 31 -6.68 -4.11 -8.00
CA ASP A 31 -6.63 -4.20 -9.47
C ASP A 31 -6.79 -5.65 -9.96
N SER A 32 -7.10 -6.57 -9.04
CA SER A 32 -7.44 -7.95 -9.37
C SER A 32 -8.92 -8.11 -9.75
N ASP A 33 -9.22 -9.23 -10.39
CA ASP A 33 -10.56 -9.69 -10.75
C ASP A 33 -11.32 -10.35 -9.59
N ARG A 34 -10.74 -10.37 -8.39
CA ARG A 34 -11.29 -11.06 -7.22
C ARG A 34 -11.24 -10.21 -5.96
N GLN A 35 -11.97 -10.63 -4.93
CA GLN A 35 -11.91 -9.96 -3.63
C GLN A 35 -10.54 -10.20 -2.97
N VAL A 36 -10.01 -9.15 -2.34
CA VAL A 36 -8.81 -9.22 -1.50
C VAL A 36 -9.14 -8.70 -0.10
N LYS A 37 -8.50 -9.25 0.92
CA LYS A 37 -8.54 -8.75 2.29
C LYS A 37 -7.15 -8.27 2.68
N VAL A 38 -6.97 -6.97 2.76
CA VAL A 38 -5.72 -6.37 3.25
C VAL A 38 -5.63 -6.61 4.75
N VAL A 39 -4.52 -7.23 5.18
CA VAL A 39 -4.29 -7.62 6.58
C VAL A 39 -3.26 -6.76 7.28
N SER A 40 -2.32 -6.18 6.54
CA SER A 40 -1.40 -5.19 7.09
C SER A 40 -0.71 -4.41 5.98
N TRP A 41 -0.18 -3.25 6.37
CA TRP A 41 0.82 -2.54 5.59
C TRP A 41 1.99 -2.11 6.47
N GLU A 42 3.14 -1.95 5.84
CA GLU A 42 4.35 -1.45 6.47
C GLU A 42 4.93 -0.32 5.65
N TYR A 43 5.21 0.80 6.33
CA TYR A 43 5.84 1.97 5.72
C TYR A 43 6.65 2.73 6.77
N LEU A 44 7.85 3.20 6.40
CA LEU A 44 8.79 3.92 7.29
C LEU A 44 9.11 3.19 8.62
N GLY A 45 9.17 1.85 8.55
CA GLY A 45 9.37 0.97 9.71
C GLY A 45 8.19 0.90 10.67
N SER A 46 7.02 1.44 10.28
CA SER A 46 5.76 1.28 11.02
C SER A 46 4.90 0.24 10.30
N MET A 47 4.63 -0.87 10.97
CA MET A 47 3.62 -1.83 10.55
C MET A 47 2.28 -1.48 11.19
N ARG A 48 1.19 -1.63 10.43
CA ARG A 48 -0.18 -1.51 10.93
C ARG A 48 -0.98 -2.73 10.51
N ASN A 49 -1.70 -3.31 11.48
CA ASN A 49 -2.61 -4.43 11.25
C ASN A 49 -3.99 -3.89 10.91
N GLU A 50 -4.59 -4.46 9.88
CA GLU A 50 -5.73 -3.89 9.19
C GLU A 50 -6.69 -5.01 8.78
N SER A 51 -7.93 -4.65 8.48
CA SER A 51 -8.92 -5.61 8.01
C SER A 51 -9.85 -4.95 7.01
N HIS A 52 -9.29 -4.56 5.86
CA HIS A 52 -10.05 -4.00 4.76
C HIS A 52 -10.31 -5.05 3.69
N THR A 53 -11.58 -5.38 3.48
CA THR A 53 -12.00 -6.19 2.34
C THR A 53 -12.29 -5.28 1.15
N LEU A 54 -11.60 -5.53 0.03
CA LEU A 54 -11.73 -4.77 -1.21
C LEU A 54 -12.26 -5.71 -2.31
N ASN A 55 -13.44 -5.41 -2.84
CA ASN A 55 -13.95 -6.04 -4.05
C ASN A 55 -13.12 -5.61 -5.28
N PRO A 56 -13.20 -6.33 -6.41
CA PRO A 56 -12.53 -5.95 -7.65
C PRO A 56 -12.77 -4.48 -8.03
N GLY A 57 -11.71 -3.74 -8.34
CA GLY A 57 -11.78 -2.33 -8.73
C GLY A 57 -11.97 -1.34 -7.58
N ASN A 58 -12.30 -1.80 -6.37
CA ASN A 58 -12.47 -0.91 -5.22
C ASN A 58 -11.16 -0.31 -4.76
N THR A 59 -11.27 0.87 -4.16
CA THR A 59 -10.14 1.62 -3.61
C THR A 59 -10.41 1.97 -2.16
N VAL A 60 -9.35 2.05 -1.35
CA VAL A 60 -9.39 2.55 0.03
C VAL A 60 -8.26 3.54 0.27
N ASP A 61 -8.55 4.60 1.00
CA ASP A 61 -7.56 5.55 1.49
C ASP A 61 -7.19 5.19 2.93
N VAL A 62 -5.90 5.02 3.20
CA VAL A 62 -5.41 4.54 4.49
C VAL A 62 -4.24 5.38 5.00
N MET A 63 -4.18 5.60 6.32
CA MET A 63 -3.05 6.28 6.93
C MET A 63 -1.92 5.27 7.20
N LEU A 64 -0.80 5.46 6.51
CA LEU A 64 0.38 4.61 6.62
C LEU A 64 1.25 4.99 7.82
N TYR A 65 1.43 6.30 8.03
CA TYR A 65 2.35 6.84 9.03
C TYR A 65 1.82 8.15 9.60
N SER A 66 2.05 8.38 10.89
CA SER A 66 1.85 9.67 11.55
C SER A 66 2.97 9.84 12.56
N GLY A 67 3.79 10.87 12.41
CA GLY A 67 4.91 11.10 13.32
C GLY A 67 5.93 12.09 12.78
N ALA A 68 7.13 12.09 13.37
CA ALA A 68 8.21 12.96 12.96
C ALA A 68 8.60 12.73 11.49
N PRO A 69 8.98 13.78 10.73
CA PRO A 69 9.53 13.62 9.39
C PRO A 69 10.71 12.63 9.39
N LYS A 70 10.65 11.62 8.52
CA LYS A 70 11.68 10.57 8.41
C LYS A 70 12.29 10.56 7.00
N ASN A 71 13.61 10.45 6.95
CA ASN A 71 14.38 10.12 5.75
C ASN A 71 14.63 8.61 5.72
N TYR A 72 13.63 7.82 5.32
CA TYR A 72 13.65 6.35 5.36
C TYR A 72 12.88 5.78 4.14
N PRO A 73 13.05 4.48 3.80
CA PRO A 73 13.07 4.00 2.41
C PRO A 73 11.77 4.22 1.65
N ASP A 74 11.91 4.36 0.33
CA ASP A 74 10.84 4.52 -0.64
C ASP A 74 10.07 3.20 -0.87
N GLN A 75 9.89 2.37 0.16
CA GLN A 75 9.28 1.06 0.02
C GLN A 75 8.11 0.89 0.98
N MET A 76 7.02 0.39 0.41
CA MET A 76 5.80 0.05 1.10
C MET A 76 5.53 -1.43 0.87
N TYR A 77 5.12 -2.11 1.92
CA TYR A 77 4.75 -3.52 1.88
C TYR A 77 3.27 -3.64 2.23
N ILE A 78 2.52 -4.42 1.44
CA ILE A 78 1.11 -4.70 1.70
C ILE A 78 0.95 -6.22 1.78
N ARG A 79 0.48 -6.71 2.92
CA ARG A 79 0.10 -8.12 3.07
C ARG A 79 -1.41 -8.24 2.90
N TYR A 80 -1.86 -9.20 2.11
CA TYR A 80 -3.28 -9.43 1.85
C TYR A 80 -3.60 -10.90 1.62
N GLU A 81 -4.83 -11.28 1.94
CA GLU A 81 -5.42 -12.58 1.63
C GLU A 81 -6.26 -12.47 0.35
N ALA A 82 -6.19 -13.49 -0.50
CA ALA A 82 -7.05 -13.58 -1.67
C ALA A 82 -7.23 -15.04 -2.10
N GLU A 83 -8.30 -15.31 -2.86
CA GLU A 83 -8.45 -16.60 -3.52
C GLU A 83 -7.50 -16.74 -4.71
N HIS A 84 -6.83 -17.88 -4.81
CA HIS A 84 -5.92 -18.20 -5.90
C HIS A 84 -5.80 -19.73 -6.00
N ASP A 85 -5.86 -20.28 -7.21
CA ASP A 85 -5.78 -21.73 -7.46
C ASP A 85 -6.74 -22.60 -6.61
N GLY A 86 -7.95 -22.10 -6.33
CA GLY A 86 -8.98 -22.82 -5.59
C GLY A 86 -8.84 -22.79 -4.06
N GLY A 87 -7.89 -22.02 -3.52
CA GLY A 87 -7.69 -21.85 -2.08
C GLY A 87 -7.46 -20.39 -1.68
N ARG A 88 -7.57 -20.10 -0.37
CA ARG A 88 -7.15 -18.80 0.18
C ARG A 88 -5.66 -18.82 0.47
N HIS A 89 -4.96 -17.81 -0.04
CA HIS A 89 -3.53 -17.64 0.12
C HIS A 89 -3.18 -16.24 0.59
N TYR A 90 -2.00 -16.11 1.20
CA TYR A 90 -1.43 -14.82 1.58
C TYR A 90 -0.46 -14.36 0.52
N PHE A 91 -0.44 -13.05 0.31
CA PHE A 91 0.40 -12.38 -0.66
C PHE A 91 1.06 -11.16 -0.02
N LEU A 92 2.24 -10.85 -0.52
CA LEU A 92 3.00 -9.65 -0.23
C LEU A 92 3.16 -8.87 -1.53
N ALA A 93 2.67 -7.64 -1.55
CA ALA A 93 2.98 -6.67 -2.59
C ALA A 93 4.01 -5.68 -2.06
N ARG A 94 5.12 -5.54 -2.78
CA ARG A 94 6.15 -4.54 -2.53
C ARG A 94 6.01 -3.44 -3.56
N HIS A 95 5.79 -2.23 -3.08
CA HIS A 95 5.66 -1.03 -3.88
C HIS A 95 6.81 -0.08 -3.59
N GLN A 96 7.28 0.59 -4.64
CA GLN A 96 8.20 1.71 -4.48
C GLN A 96 7.40 3.03 -4.47
N ALA A 97 7.44 3.75 -3.35
CA ALA A 97 6.46 4.76 -2.97
C ALA A 97 6.77 6.21 -3.40
N LYS A 98 8.03 6.56 -3.74
CA LYS A 98 8.44 7.96 -3.96
C LYS A 98 9.37 8.14 -5.15
N PHE A 99 8.90 8.63 -6.29
CA PHE A 99 9.82 9.20 -7.30
C PHE A 99 9.28 10.45 -8.00
N ASP A 100 7.97 10.57 -8.19
CA ASP A 100 7.38 11.73 -8.87
C ASP A 100 6.62 12.60 -7.86
N GLU A 101 7.36 13.52 -7.24
CA GLU A 101 6.80 14.55 -6.37
C GLU A 101 5.93 15.51 -7.18
N ARG A 102 4.67 15.61 -6.78
CA ARG A 102 3.66 16.43 -7.42
C ARG A 102 3.05 17.35 -6.39
N TYR A 103 2.58 18.51 -6.86
CA TYR A 103 1.95 19.53 -6.04
C TYR A 103 0.51 19.73 -6.50
N ASN A 104 -0.42 19.78 -5.54
CA ASN A 104 -1.78 20.24 -5.75
C ASN A 104 -2.21 21.09 -4.54
N ASN A 105 -2.47 22.38 -4.73
CA ASN A 105 -2.91 23.31 -3.68
C ASN A 105 -2.11 23.15 -2.37
N ASP A 106 -0.78 23.29 -2.47
CA ASP A 106 0.19 23.16 -1.37
C ASP A 106 0.28 21.76 -0.71
N THR A 107 -0.50 20.79 -1.17
CA THR A 107 -0.41 19.40 -0.73
C THR A 107 0.58 18.64 -1.61
N LYS A 108 1.63 18.12 -0.98
CA LYS A 108 2.60 17.24 -1.63
C LYS A 108 2.03 15.84 -1.77
N TRP A 109 2.08 15.29 -2.96
CA TRP A 109 1.75 13.89 -3.21
C TRP A 109 2.78 13.25 -4.14
N TYR A 110 2.90 11.93 -4.04
CA TYR A 110 3.84 11.14 -4.79
C TYR A 110 3.07 10.12 -5.61
N ARG A 111 3.37 10.07 -6.92
CA ARG A 111 2.98 8.93 -7.75
C ARG A 111 3.97 7.80 -7.48
N PRO A 112 3.52 6.62 -7.04
CA PRO A 112 4.37 5.44 -6.93
C PRO A 112 4.92 5.04 -8.29
N SER A 113 6.09 4.42 -8.33
CA SER A 113 6.64 3.89 -9.59
C SER A 113 5.76 2.76 -10.12
N ASP A 114 5.82 2.50 -11.43
CA ASP A 114 5.16 1.33 -12.02
C ASP A 114 5.85 -0.01 -11.60
N TRP A 115 6.99 0.04 -10.90
CA TRP A 115 7.63 -1.14 -10.34
C TRP A 115 6.84 -1.70 -9.15
N MET A 116 6.47 -2.97 -9.26
CA MET A 116 5.76 -3.74 -8.25
C MET A 116 6.27 -5.18 -8.26
N GLU A 117 6.47 -5.74 -7.08
CA GLU A 117 6.83 -7.15 -6.89
C GLU A 117 5.73 -7.83 -6.08
N PHE A 118 5.24 -8.96 -6.58
CA PHE A 118 4.20 -9.76 -5.92
C PHE A 118 4.77 -11.12 -5.56
N GLN A 119 4.59 -11.50 -4.30
CA GLN A 119 5.04 -12.79 -3.78
C GLN A 119 3.88 -13.46 -3.04
N ARG A 120 3.65 -14.75 -3.32
CA ARG A 120 2.83 -15.59 -2.43
C ARG A 120 3.67 -15.91 -1.20
N VAL A 121 3.11 -15.67 -0.02
CA VAL A 121 3.79 -15.90 1.25
C VAL A 121 3.01 -16.91 2.08
N ASP A 122 3.72 -17.67 2.91
CA ASP A 122 3.08 -18.52 3.90
C ASP A 122 2.54 -17.68 5.05
N ARG A 123 1.56 -18.23 5.77
CA ARG A 123 0.92 -17.58 6.92
C ARG A 123 1.88 -17.57 8.12
N GLY A 124 2.96 -16.78 8.07
CA GLY A 124 3.85 -16.62 9.23
C GLY A 124 5.33 -16.33 8.95
N ASN A 125 5.66 -15.31 8.15
CA ASN A 125 6.99 -14.67 8.22
C ASN A 125 6.86 -13.15 8.23
#